data_AF-A0A7J4KTV5-F1
#
_entry.id   AF-A0A7J4KTV5-F1
#
_cell.length_a   1.000
_cell.length_b   1.000
_cell.length_c   1.000
_cell.angle_alpha   90.00
_cell.angle_beta   90.00
_cell.angle_gamma   90.00
#
_symmetry.space_group_name_H-M   'P 1'
#
loop_
_entity.id
_entity.type
_entity.pdbx_description
1 polymer ?
#
loop_
_entity_poly.entity_id
_entity_poly.type
_entity_poly.pdbx_seq_one_letter_code
_entity_poly.pdbx_strand_id
1 'polypeptide(L)'
;MTHWGNFALAAFLIALNMPKEEILGVFKKASNYDERIAKYHIERMSRGKKYTPPSCEKLRSFGLCIQNGIQCSKIKNPVQYYRRKLFSMQKPGKVEKQ
;
A
#
# COMPACT_ATOMS: atom_id res chain seq x y z
N MET A 1 -11.27 -6.70 5.75
CA MET A 1 -10.48 -5.45 5.91
C MET A 1 -11.43 -4.27 6.06
N THR A 2 -11.00 -3.17 6.70
CA THR A 2 -11.81 -1.94 6.81
C THR A 2 -11.92 -1.22 5.45
N HIS A 3 -12.94 -0.38 5.27
CA HIS A 3 -13.13 0.42 4.04
C HIS A 3 -11.86 1.23 3.67
N TRP A 4 -11.28 1.91 4.67
CA TRP A 4 -10.05 2.68 4.51
C TRP A 4 -8.82 1.82 4.22
N GLY A 5 -8.74 0.63 4.83
CA GLY A 5 -7.66 -0.33 4.54
C GLY A 5 -7.70 -0.79 3.08
N ASN A 6 -8.89 -1.13 2.56
CA ASN A 6 -9.06 -1.56 1.17
C ASN A 6 -8.65 -0.45 0.21
N PHE A 7 -9.12 0.78 0.44
CA PHE A 7 -8.76 1.94 -0.36
C PHE A 7 -7.25 2.22 -0.34
N ALA A 8 -6.63 2.23 0.85
CA ALA A 8 -5.20 2.51 1.00
C ALA A 8 -4.34 1.48 0.27
N LEU A 9 -4.68 0.19 0.38
CA LEU A 9 -3.97 -0.90 -0.29
C LEU A 9 -4.10 -0.79 -1.82
N ALA A 10 -5.33 -0.62 -2.33
CA ALA A 10 -5.56 -0.48 -3.77
C ALA A 10 -4.80 0.72 -4.34
N ALA A 11 -4.89 1.89 -3.69
CA ALA A 11 -4.18 3.10 -4.12
C ALA A 11 -2.66 2.90 -4.12
N PHE A 12 -2.11 2.22 -3.12
CA PHE A 12 -0.69 1.90 -3.04
C PHE A 12 -0.23 0.99 -4.18
N LEU A 13 -0.95 -0.10 -4.45
CA LEU A 13 -0.59 -1.04 -5.52
C LEU A 13 -0.69 -0.41 -6.91
N ILE A 14 -1.72 0.41 -7.15
CA ILE A 14 -1.86 1.19 -8.38
C ILE A 14 -0.67 2.16 -8.54
N ALA A 15 -0.24 2.82 -7.46
CA ALA A 15 0.90 3.74 -7.51
C ALA A 15 2.25 3.03 -7.78
N LEU A 16 2.34 1.72 -7.53
CA LEU A 16 3.47 0.88 -7.94
C LEU A 16 3.38 0.40 -9.40
N ASN A 17 2.31 0.76 -10.12
CA ASN A 17 1.98 0.27 -11.47
C ASN A 17 1.77 -1.25 -11.55
N MET A 18 1.25 -1.86 -10.48
CA MET A 18 0.85 -3.27 -10.53
C MET A 18 -0.33 -3.45 -11.51
N PRO A 19 -0.34 -4.52 -12.33
CA PRO A 19 -1.47 -4.83 -13.21
C PRO A 19 -2.79 -4.98 -12.46
N LYS A 20 -3.91 -4.57 -13.05
CA LYS A 20 -5.22 -4.54 -12.38
C LYS A 20 -5.68 -5.94 -11.96
N GLU A 21 -5.37 -6.92 -12.80
CA GLU A 21 -5.68 -8.33 -12.62
C GLU A 21 -4.94 -8.90 -11.40
N GLU A 22 -3.68 -8.50 -11.20
CA GLU A 22 -2.91 -8.86 -10.01
C GLU A 22 -3.45 -8.17 -8.75
N ILE A 23 -3.81 -6.89 -8.84
CA ILE A 23 -4.43 -6.15 -7.73
C ILE A 23 -5.74 -6.84 -7.32
N LEU A 24 -6.59 -7.24 -8.26
CA LEU A 24 -7.79 -8.03 -7.99
C LEU A 24 -7.46 -9.33 -7.26
N GLY A 25 -6.40 -10.03 -7.70
CA GLY A 25 -5.88 -11.23 -7.06
C GLY A 25 -5.51 -11.03 -5.58
N VAL A 26 -4.98 -9.85 -5.20
CA VAL A 26 -4.68 -9.52 -3.79
C VAL A 26 -5.96 -9.49 -2.95
N PHE A 27 -7.05 -8.93 -3.48
CA PHE A 27 -8.31 -8.80 -2.76
C PHE A 27 -9.14 -10.08 -2.69
N LYS A 28 -8.93 -11.05 -3.59
CA LYS A 28 -9.64 -12.35 -3.61
C LYS A 28 -9.56 -13.14 -2.30
N LYS A 29 -8.54 -12.89 -1.47
CA LYS A 29 -8.35 -13.56 -0.18
C LYS A 29 -9.20 -12.97 0.96
N ALA A 30 -9.90 -11.86 0.72
CA ALA A 30 -10.77 -11.26 1.73
C ALA A 30 -12.10 -12.02 1.86
N SER A 31 -12.55 -12.27 3.09
CA SER A 31 -13.79 -13.02 3.37
C SER A 31 -15.07 -12.40 2.81
N ASN A 32 -15.04 -11.10 2.49
CA ASN A 32 -16.15 -10.34 1.92
C ASN A 32 -15.87 -9.84 0.49
N TYR A 33 -15.01 -10.54 -0.24
CA TYR A 33 -14.64 -10.16 -1.60
C TYR A 33 -15.82 -10.33 -2.57
N ASP A 34 -16.14 -9.25 -3.29
CA ASP A 34 -17.04 -9.25 -4.45
C ASP A 34 -16.23 -8.77 -5.67
N GLU A 35 -16.07 -9.65 -6.66
CA GLU A 35 -15.24 -9.38 -7.85
C GLU A 35 -15.78 -8.23 -8.70
N ARG A 36 -17.10 -8.10 -8.81
CA ARG A 36 -17.74 -7.05 -9.60
C ARG A 36 -17.49 -5.68 -8.96
N ILE A 37 -17.67 -5.59 -7.65
CA ILE A 37 -17.43 -4.37 -6.87
C ILE A 37 -15.94 -4.02 -6.93
N ALA A 38 -15.04 -4.97 -6.64
CA ALA A 38 -13.61 -4.74 -6.65
C ALA A 38 -13.10 -4.26 -8.02
N LYS A 39 -13.53 -4.91 -9.11
CA LYS A 39 -13.18 -4.53 -10.48
C LYS A 39 -13.64 -3.12 -10.80
N TYR A 40 -14.88 -2.77 -10.45
CA TYR A 40 -15.40 -1.42 -10.64
C TYR A 40 -14.54 -0.37 -9.91
N HIS A 41 -14.20 -0.61 -8.64
CA HIS A 41 -13.39 0.32 -7.86
C HIS A 41 -11.98 0.47 -8.43
N ILE A 42 -11.31 -0.64 -8.75
CA ILE A 42 -9.93 -0.60 -9.29
C ILE A 42 -9.92 0.09 -10.66
N GLU A 43 -10.84 -0.24 -11.56
CA GLU A 43 -10.94 0.43 -12.86
C GLU A 43 -11.18 1.93 -12.70
N ARG A 44 -12.09 2.34 -11.81
CA ARG A 44 -12.36 3.75 -11.54
C ARG A 44 -11.16 4.47 -10.96
N MET A 45 -10.40 3.81 -10.09
CA MET A 45 -9.14 4.35 -9.53
C MET A 45 -8.03 4.43 -10.59
N SER A 46 -8.00 3.55 -11.58
CA SER A 46 -6.98 3.57 -12.64
C SER A 46 -7.29 4.49 -13.83
N ARG A 47 -8.55 4.87 -14.06
CA ARG A 47 -8.97 5.71 -15.21
C ARG A 47 -8.73 7.21 -15.01
N GLY A 48 -8.47 7.68 -13.78
CA GLY A 48 -8.29 9.09 -13.46
C GLY A 48 -6.83 9.55 -13.38
N LYS A 49 -6.60 10.71 -12.75
CA LYS A 49 -5.25 11.10 -12.28
C LYS A 49 -4.68 9.94 -11.46
N LYS A 50 -3.40 9.58 -11.67
CA LYS A 50 -2.70 8.55 -10.87
C LYS A 50 -3.03 8.78 -9.40
N TYR A 51 -3.79 7.88 -8.79
CA TYR A 51 -4.21 8.06 -7.40
C TYR A 51 -2.96 8.05 -6.53
N THR A 52 -2.72 9.16 -5.86
CA THR A 52 -1.68 9.24 -4.84
C THR A 52 -2.19 8.46 -3.63
N PRO A 53 -1.45 7.44 -3.15
CA PRO A 53 -1.83 6.74 -1.94
C PRO A 53 -1.90 7.71 -0.77
N PRO A 54 -2.72 7.43 0.26
CA PRO A 54 -2.82 8.29 1.43
C PRO A 54 -1.42 8.52 2.05
N SER A 55 -1.19 9.75 2.53
CA SER A 55 0.06 10.10 3.20
C SER A 55 0.27 9.28 4.47
N CYS A 56 1.50 9.21 4.98
CA CYS A 56 1.76 8.56 6.27
C CYS A 56 0.93 9.16 7.41
N GLU A 57 0.65 10.46 7.36
CA GLU A 57 -0.24 11.11 8.33
C GLU A 57 -1.67 10.57 8.26
N LYS A 58 -2.27 10.51 7.06
CA LYS A 58 -3.61 9.94 6.88
C LYS A 58 -3.64 8.46 7.29
N LEU A 59 -2.62 7.68 6.94
CA LEU A 59 -2.52 6.28 7.33
C LEU A 59 -2.46 6.11 8.87
N ARG A 60 -1.77 7.00 9.59
CA ARG A 60 -1.77 7.01 11.06
C ARG A 60 -3.16 7.31 11.61
N SER A 61 -3.85 8.32 11.09
CA SER A 61 -5.22 8.66 11.52
C SER A 61 -6.22 7.51 11.31
N PHE A 62 -5.98 6.66 10.31
CA PHE A 62 -6.79 5.45 10.05
C PHE A 62 -6.31 4.21 10.82
N GLY A 63 -5.26 4.31 11.63
CA GLY A 63 -4.68 3.15 12.34
C GLY A 63 -4.04 2.11 11.41
N LEU A 64 -3.63 2.52 10.20
CA LEU A 64 -3.09 1.62 9.16
C LEU A 64 -1.55 1.58 9.13
N CYS A 65 -0.87 2.38 9.96
CA CYS A 65 0.59 2.38 10.03
C CYS A 65 1.11 1.26 10.93
N ILE A 66 2.07 0.48 10.42
CA ILE A 66 2.83 -0.49 11.22
C ILE A 66 3.54 0.26 12.37
N GLN A 67 3.35 -0.22 13.60
CA GLN A 67 3.93 0.40 14.81
C GLN A 67 3.71 1.93 14.86
N ASN A 68 2.54 2.41 14.41
CA ASN A 68 2.22 3.84 14.32
C ASN A 68 3.22 4.68 13.51
N GLY A 69 4.02 4.06 12.66
CA GLY A 69 5.01 4.74 11.83
C GLY A 69 6.25 5.20 12.57
N ILE A 70 6.63 4.57 13.69
CA ILE A 70 7.88 4.84 14.41
C ILE A 70 9.09 4.80 13.46
N GLN A 71 9.09 3.87 12.50
CA GLN A 71 10.17 3.71 11.51
C GLN A 71 10.09 4.71 10.33
N CYS A 72 9.11 5.62 10.30
CA CYS A 72 8.81 6.48 9.17
C CYS A 72 9.50 7.87 9.21
N SER A 73 10.52 8.08 10.04
CA SER A 73 11.11 9.41 10.35
C SER A 73 11.19 10.43 9.19
N LYS A 74 11.70 10.05 8.02
CA LYS A 74 11.79 10.90 6.80
C LYS A 74 10.89 10.42 5.64
N ILE A 75 9.95 9.53 5.93
CA ILE A 75 9.06 8.87 4.96
C ILE A 75 7.74 9.62 4.92
N LYS A 76 7.36 10.10 3.73
CA LYS A 76 6.15 10.91 3.52
C LYS A 76 4.95 10.10 3.05
N ASN A 77 5.19 8.96 2.40
CA ASN A 77 4.16 8.11 1.81
C ASN A 77 4.57 6.62 1.80
N PRO A 78 3.62 5.70 1.67
CA PRO A 78 3.89 4.26 1.70
C PRO A 78 4.78 3.77 0.55
N VAL A 79 4.78 4.43 -0.62
CA VAL A 79 5.67 4.08 -1.75
C VAL A 79 7.14 4.31 -1.38
N GLN A 80 7.44 5.42 -0.72
CA GLN A 80 8.78 5.71 -0.23
C GLN A 80 9.22 4.69 0.84
N TYR A 81 8.31 4.29 1.74
CA TYR A 81 8.57 3.24 2.72
C TYR A 81 8.95 1.92 2.04
N TYR A 82 8.12 1.48 1.08
CA TYR A 82 8.33 0.25 0.35
C TYR A 82 9.67 0.23 -0.37
N ARG A 83 10.00 1.30 -1.13
CA ARG A 83 11.29 1.43 -1.81
C ARG A 83 12.46 1.36 -0.84
N ARG A 84 12.40 2.11 0.28
CA ARG A 84 13.49 2.10 1.28
C ARG A 84 13.68 0.72 1.90
N LYS A 85 12.60 0.01 2.22
CA LYS A 85 12.67 -1.37 2.74
C LYS A 85 13.26 -2.32 1.71
N LEU A 86 12.82 -2.27 0.45
CA LEU A 86 13.41 -3.07 -0.64
C LEU A 86 14.92 -2.84 -0.76
N PHE A 87 15.38 -1.59 -0.70
CA PHE A 87 16.82 -1.29 -0.74
C PHE A 87 17.57 -1.81 0.49
N SER A 88 16.96 -1.77 1.68
CA SER A 88 17.59 -2.33 2.88
C SER A 88 17.66 -3.86 2.87
N MET A 89 16.69 -4.54 2.25
CA MET A 89 16.65 -6.00 2.14
C MET A 89 17.63 -6.55 1.09
N GLN A 90 18.00 -5.75 0.09
CA GLN A 90 18.97 -6.12 -0.94
C GLN A 90 20.43 -5.94 -0.50
N LYS A 91 20.69 -5.35 0.67
CA LYS A 91 22.04 -5.33 1.24
C LYS A 91 22.31 -6.68 1.91
N PRO A 92 23.35 -7.45 1.51
CA PRO A 92 23.81 -8.56 2.33
C PRO A 92 24.16 -7.97 3.70
N GLY A 93 23.61 -8.59 4.76
CA GLY A 93 23.52 -8.01 6.08
C GLY A 93 24.82 -7.38 6.55
N LYS A 94 24.81 -6.07 6.81
CA LYS A 94 25.66 -5.56 7.88
C LYS A 94 25.01 -6.05 9.17
N VAL A 95 25.55 -7.15 9.68
CA VAL A 95 25.41 -7.57 11.07
C VAL A 95 25.52 -6.32 11.93
N GLU A 96 24.47 -6.06 12.70
CA GLU A 96 24.46 -5.08 13.78
C GLU A 96 25.64 -5.43 14.70
N LYS A 97 26.69 -4.60 14.68
CA LYS A 97 27.70 -4.57 15.72
C LYS A 97 27.45 -3.31 16.55
N GLN A 98 27.17 -3.59 17.82
CA GLN A 98 27.29 -2.76 19.02
C GLN A 98 26.07 -1.93 19.41
#